data_AF-A0A961C1B4-F1
#
_entry.id   AF-A0A961C1B4-F1
#
_cell.length_a   1.000
_cell.length_b   1.000
_cell.length_c   1.000
_cell.angle_alpha   90.00
_cell.angle_beta   90.00
_cell.angle_gamma   90.00
#
_symmetry.space_group_name_H-M   'P 1'
#
loop_
_entity.id
_entity.type
_entity.pdbx_description
1 polymer ?
#
loop_
_entity_poly.entity_id
_entity_poly.type
_entity_poly.pdbx_seq_one_letter_code
_entity_poly.pdbx_strand_id
1 'polypeptide(L)' 'MGRCEMAAATADQKMKSLEQVMAQIEKSHGKGAVMRLGDTVRPPIEVIPTGSIALDVALGIGGLPR' A
#
# COMPACT_ATOMS: atom_id res chain seq x y z
N MET A 1 5.51 5.80 -40.01
CA MET A 1 5.01 6.54 -38.84
C MET A 1 3.85 5.77 -38.15
N GLY A 2 3.93 4.44 -37.98
CA GLY A 2 2.76 3.61 -37.61
C GLY A 2 2.88 2.72 -36.37
N ARG A 3 3.96 2.84 -35.57
CA ARG A 3 4.18 2.01 -34.35
C ARG A 3 3.96 2.76 -33.04
N CYS A 4 3.89 4.09 -33.05
CA CYS A 4 3.71 4.89 -31.83
C CYS A 4 2.24 4.99 -31.38
N GLU A 5 1.25 4.79 -32.28
CA GLU A 5 -0.18 4.93 -31.95
C GLU A 5 -0.76 3.66 -31.29
N MET A 6 -0.24 2.47 -31.63
CA MET A 6 -0.65 1.19 -31.04
C MET A 6 -0.25 1.07 -29.55
N ALA A 7 0.84 1.71 -29.13
CA ALA A 7 1.33 1.63 -27.75
C ALA A 7 0.37 2.30 -26.75
N ALA A 8 -0.25 3.42 -27.15
CA ALA A 8 -1.20 4.15 -26.31
C ALA A 8 -2.52 3.37 -26.10
N ALA A 9 -3.12 2.86 -27.18
CA ALA A 9 -4.33 2.05 -27.09
C ALA A 9 -4.15 0.77 -26.24
N THR A 10 -2.95 0.18 -26.28
CA THR A 10 -2.63 -0.98 -25.43
C THR A 10 -2.37 -0.59 -23.97
N ALA A 11 -1.83 0.60 -23.71
CA ALA A 11 -1.57 1.09 -22.36
C ALA A 11 -2.87 1.35 -21.59
N ASP A 12 -3.88 1.96 -22.22
CA ASP A 12 -5.20 2.16 -21.60
C ASP A 12 -5.92 0.85 -21.30
N GLN A 13 -5.83 -0.13 -22.20
CA GLN A 13 -6.41 -1.46 -21.97
C GLN A 13 -5.71 -2.18 -20.81
N LYS A 14 -4.36 -2.11 -20.75
CA LYS A 14 -3.58 -2.68 -19.64
C LYS A 14 -3.92 -2.04 -18.30
N MET A 15 -4.11 -0.71 -18.28
CA MET A 15 -4.44 0.02 -17.06
C MET A 15 -5.83 -0.37 -16.52
N LYS A 16 -6.82 -0.51 -17.40
CA LYS A 16 -8.16 -1.03 -17.04
C LYS A 16 -8.10 -2.46 -16.50
N SER A 17 -7.35 -3.36 -17.16
CA SER A 17 -7.17 -4.73 -16.66
C SER A 17 -6.46 -4.76 -15.31
N LEU A 18 -5.47 -3.88 -15.09
CA LEU A 18 -4.76 -3.78 -13.83
C LEU A 18 -5.71 -3.36 -12.69
N GLU A 19 -6.50 -2.30 -12.90
CA GLU A 19 -7.47 -1.81 -11.91
C GLU A 19 -8.51 -2.87 -11.54
N GLN A 20 -9.00 -3.64 -12.52
CA GLN A 20 -9.92 -4.76 -12.27
C GLN A 20 -9.27 -5.87 -11.43
N VAL A 21 -8.02 -6.22 -11.72
CA VAL A 21 -7.28 -7.23 -10.95
C VAL A 21 -7.01 -6.73 -9.53
N MET A 22 -6.65 -5.45 -9.35
CA MET A 22 -6.46 -4.87 -8.03
C MET A 22 -7.75 -4.93 -7.20
N ALA A 23 -8.89 -4.54 -7.79
CA ALA A 23 -10.19 -4.64 -7.13
C ALA A 23 -10.56 -6.08 -6.76
N GLN A 24 -10.21 -7.05 -7.61
CA GLN A 24 -10.45 -8.47 -7.33
C GLN A 24 -9.59 -8.97 -6.16
N ILE A 25 -8.32 -8.56 -6.08
CA ILE A 25 -7.42 -8.91 -4.97
C ILE A 25 -7.95 -8.33 -3.66
N GLU A 26 -8.36 -7.06 -3.63
CA GLU A 26 -8.94 -6.44 -2.43
C GLU A 26 -10.22 -7.16 -1.97
N LYS A 27 -11.07 -7.58 -2.91
CA LYS A 27 -12.29 -8.34 -2.58
C LYS A 27 -11.98 -9.71 -1.98
N SER A 28 -10.98 -10.40 -2.49
CA SER A 28 -10.64 -11.77 -2.05
C SER A 28 -9.79 -11.81 -0.78
N HIS A 29 -8.92 -10.82 -0.56
CA HIS A 29 -7.92 -10.81 0.52
C HIS A 29 -8.15 -9.73 1.57
N GLY A 30 -9.16 -8.87 1.38
CA GLY A 30 -9.48 -7.76 2.28
C GLY A 30 -8.87 -6.43 1.83
N LYS A 31 -9.36 -5.35 2.44
CA LYS A 31 -8.90 -3.98 2.15
C LYS A 31 -7.43 -3.84 2.53
N GLY A 32 -6.64 -3.22 1.66
CA GLY A 32 -5.20 -3.04 1.86
C GLY A 32 -4.33 -4.25 1.52
N ALA A 33 -4.92 -5.34 0.99
CA ALA A 33 -4.15 -6.49 0.49
C ALA A 33 -3.27 -6.15 -0.73
N VAL A 34 -3.65 -5.12 -1.49
CA VAL A 34 -2.84 -4.53 -2.55
C VAL A 34 -3.02 -3.01 -2.50
N MET A 35 -1.92 -2.25 -2.58
CA MET A 35 -1.92 -0.78 -2.53
C MET A 35 -0.75 -0.26 -3.36
N ARG A 36 -0.80 1.01 -3.79
CA ARG A 36 0.36 1.62 -4.45
C ARG A 36 1.39 2.01 -3.40
N LEU A 37 2.66 1.79 -3.72
CA LEU A 37 3.76 2.22 -2.87
C LEU A 37 3.78 3.75 -2.83
N GLY A 38 3.41 4.32 -1.67
CA GLY A 38 3.26 5.77 -1.49
C GLY A 38 1.84 6.21 -1.17
N ASP A 39 0.84 5.33 -1.29
CA ASP A 39 -0.50 5.60 -0.75
C ASP A 39 -0.40 5.81 0.77
N THR A 40 -0.94 6.93 1.24
CA THR A 40 -0.80 7.40 2.64
C THR A 40 -1.64 6.62 3.64
N VAL A 41 -2.33 5.56 3.22
CA VAL A 41 -3.11 4.67 4.09
C VAL A 41 -2.16 3.72 4.81
N ARG A 42 -1.32 4.27 5.70
CA ARG A 42 -0.55 3.47 6.65
C ARG A 42 -1.49 3.13 7.82
N PRO A 43 -1.86 1.86 8.03
CA PRO A 43 -2.64 1.50 9.20
C PRO A 43 -1.88 1.93 10.46
N PRO A 44 -2.57 2.43 11.49
CA PRO A 44 -1.94 2.82 12.74
C PRO A 44 -1.22 1.60 13.34
N ILE A 45 0.04 1.78 13.69
CA ILE A 45 0.84 0.74 14.34
C ILE A 45 0.41 0.72 15.80
N GLU A 46 -0.06 -0.42 16.28
CA GLU A 46 -0.33 -0.60 17.70
C GLU A 46 0.99 -0.84 18.43
N VAL A 47 1.18 -0.16 19.57
CA VAL A 47 2.42 -0.24 20.35
C VAL A 47 2.13 -0.67 21.79
N ILE A 48 3.03 -1.48 22.34
CA ILE A 48 3.06 -1.88 23.75
C ILE A 48 4.17 -1.06 24.44
N PRO A 49 3.85 -0.23 25.44
CA PRO A 49 4.86 0.54 26.16
C PRO A 49 5.81 -0.39 26.91
N THR A 50 7.10 -0.06 26.90
CA THR A 50 8.12 -0.87 27.59
C THR A 50 8.10 -0.70 29.11
N GLY A 51 7.40 0.33 29.60
CA GLY A 51 7.38 0.71 31.03
C GLY A 51 8.51 1.65 31.43
N SER A 52 9.41 2.00 30.50
CA SER A 52 10.45 3.01 30.69
C SER A 52 10.27 4.15 29.69
N ILE A 53 9.98 5.35 30.20
CA ILE A 53 9.74 6.54 29.37
C ILE A 53 10.95 6.87 28.49
N ALA A 54 12.16 6.73 29.04
CA ALA A 54 13.39 7.02 28.29
C ALA A 54 13.55 6.07 27.08
N LEU A 55 13.14 4.80 27.23
CA LEU A 55 13.24 3.79 26.17
C LEU A 55 12.14 3.98 25.12
N ASP A 56 10.89 4.23 25.56
CA ASP A 56 9.76 4.47 24.66
C ASP A 56 10.00 5.70 23.76
N VAL A 57 10.61 6.76 24.30
CA VAL A 57 11.02 7.95 23.53
C VAL A 57 12.17 7.64 22.58
N ALA A 58 13.19 6.89 23.02
CA ALA A 58 14.33 6.52 22.17
C ALA A 58 13.91 5.66 20.97
N LEU A 59 12.89 4.81 21.12
CA LEU A 59 12.32 4.03 20.04
C LEU A 59 11.56 4.89 19.02
N GLY A 60 11.18 6.13 19.36
CA GLY A 60 10.51 7.09 18.48
C GLY A 60 9.04 6.78 18.17
N ILE A 61 8.64 5.51 18.31
CA ILE A 61 7.25 5.04 18.14
C ILE A 61 6.51 4.89 19.49
N GLY A 62 7.17 5.13 20.62
CA GLY A 62 6.55 5.09 21.95
C GLY A 62 6.44 3.70 22.58
N GLY A 63 7.11 2.67 22.04
CA GLY A 63 7.10 1.32 22.60
C GLY A 63 7.48 0.24 21.59
N LEU A 64 7.15 -1.02 21.90
CA LEU A 64 7.34 -2.16 21.01
C LEU A 64 6.12 -2.32 20.09
N PRO A 65 6.30 -2.52 18.77
CA PRO A 65 5.18 -2.75 17.86
C PRO A 65 4.52 -4.11 18.15
N ARG A 66 3.19 -4.16 18.05
CA ARG A 66 2.40 -5.40 18.15
C ARG A 66 2.48 -6.27 16.90
#